data_AF-A0AA38IFM1-F1
#
_entry.id   AF-A0AA38IFM1-F1
#
_cell.length_a   1.000
_cell.length_b   1.000
_cell.length_c   1.000
_cell.angle_alpha   90.00
_cell.angle_beta   90.00
_cell.angle_gamma   90.00
#
_symmetry.space_group_name_H-M   'P 1'
#
loop_
_entity.id
_entity.type
_entity.pdbx_description
1 polymer ?
#
loop_
_entity_poly.entity_id
_entity_poly.type
_entity_poly.pdbx_seq_one_letter_code
_entity_poly.pdbx_strand_id
1 'polypeptide(L)'
;MYPYYRPPVDQILHLFTFNGINPLKKSLAATLLVTLELTSITTTMLLIFTQFFYSDFSMKLFVDSVESLFTTSQVTTPTPRTLKPPHFQLLVKLTTFVVKKREIKILLVQISSFWSLSQFDQKFRQECLGHLKYIKSTVKMFIVLCASVMVFFMFSPVFADRLAIICYVPEFMPRWVFVVYNSWVFGYIGMGVVAFDSFVCTMIFMLHLQYKLLNEKICLMRLEEVRNVDDERVCLQDLRSIIQYHNFLWG
;
A
#
# COMPACT_ATOMS: atom_id res chain seq x y z
N MET A 1 -16.65 1.13 16.07
CA MET A 1 -15.89 0.92 14.82
C MET A 1 -16.28 2.05 13.85
N TYR A 2 -15.31 2.73 13.24
CA TYR A 2 -15.42 4.11 12.69
C TYR A 2 -16.37 4.20 11.50
N PRO A 3 -17.63 4.65 11.65
CA PRO A 3 -18.61 4.56 10.56
C PRO A 3 -18.18 5.35 9.32
N TYR A 4 -17.50 6.49 9.52
CA TYR A 4 -17.11 7.40 8.43
C TYR A 4 -15.83 6.99 7.69
N TYR A 5 -14.82 6.47 8.41
CA TYR A 5 -13.53 6.08 7.82
C TYR A 5 -13.50 4.62 7.37
N ARG A 6 -14.51 3.84 7.73
CA ARG A 6 -14.63 2.42 7.39
C ARG A 6 -14.51 2.11 5.89
N PRO A 7 -15.16 2.84 4.95
CA PRO A 7 -15.18 2.43 3.55
C PRO A 7 -13.79 2.29 2.88
N PRO A 8 -12.86 3.25 2.99
CA PRO A 8 -11.50 3.08 2.45
C PRO A 8 -10.65 2.08 3.24
N VAL A 9 -10.80 2.01 4.58
CA VAL A 9 -10.08 1.03 5.41
C VAL A 9 -10.49 -0.40 5.07
N ASP A 10 -11.79 -0.66 4.93
CA ASP A 10 -12.31 -2.00 4.63
C ASP A 10 -11.79 -2.50 3.27
N GLN A 11 -11.69 -1.63 2.26
CA GLN A 11 -11.10 -1.99 0.97
C GLN A 11 -9.65 -2.46 1.10
N ILE A 12 -8.85 -1.76 1.90
CA ILE A 12 -7.46 -2.17 2.16
C ILE A 12 -7.42 -3.47 2.95
N LEU A 13 -8.27 -3.63 3.97
CA LEU A 13 -8.33 -4.87 4.74
C LEU A 13 -8.74 -6.05 3.88
N HIS A 14 -9.60 -5.86 2.88
CA HIS A 14 -9.93 -6.87 1.89
C HIS A 14 -8.70 -7.25 1.05
N LEU A 15 -7.93 -6.28 0.55
CA LEU A 15 -6.67 -6.54 -0.15
C LEU A 15 -5.65 -7.28 0.73
N PHE A 16 -5.51 -6.88 2.00
CA PHE A 16 -4.61 -7.55 2.93
C PHE A 16 -5.07 -8.97 3.26
N THR A 17 -6.37 -9.20 3.31
CA THR A 17 -6.93 -10.55 3.50
C THR A 17 -6.64 -11.43 2.29
N PHE A 18 -6.83 -10.90 1.08
CA PHE A 18 -6.53 -11.59 -0.16
C PHE A 18 -5.06 -12.01 -0.24
N ASN A 19 -4.14 -11.13 0.16
CA ASN A 19 -2.71 -11.45 0.23
C ASN A 19 -2.32 -12.29 1.48
N GLY A 20 -3.25 -12.67 2.36
CA GLY A 20 -2.92 -13.41 3.60
C GLY A 20 -2.15 -12.59 4.65
N ILE A 21 -2.03 -11.28 4.50
CA ILE A 21 -1.23 -10.41 5.38
C ILE A 21 -2.13 -9.55 6.28
N ASN A 22 -3.42 -9.88 6.42
CA ASN A 22 -4.33 -9.10 7.26
C ASN A 22 -3.76 -8.93 8.69
N PRO A 23 -3.50 -7.68 9.16
CA PRO A 23 -2.92 -7.42 10.48
C PRO A 23 -3.92 -7.62 11.62
N LEU A 24 -5.22 -7.59 11.33
CA LEU A 24 -6.31 -7.71 12.31
C LEU A 24 -6.80 -9.15 12.48
N LYS A 25 -6.60 -10.01 11.49
CA LYS A 25 -7.02 -11.42 11.53
C LYS A 25 -5.80 -12.33 11.65
N LYS A 26 -5.77 -13.17 12.69
CA LYS A 26 -4.86 -14.33 12.75
C LYS A 26 -5.58 -15.52 12.14
N SER A 27 -5.02 -16.09 11.09
CA SER A 27 -5.51 -17.32 10.47
C SER A 27 -4.31 -18.19 10.13
N LEU A 28 -4.40 -19.48 10.45
CA LEU A 28 -3.35 -20.44 10.12
C LEU A 28 -3.14 -20.52 8.60
N ALA A 29 -4.23 -20.47 7.83
CA ALA A 29 -4.18 -20.43 6.36
C ALA A 29 -3.43 -19.18 5.84
N ALA A 30 -3.62 -18.04 6.50
CA ALA A 30 -2.92 -16.81 6.14
C ALA A 30 -1.42 -16.89 6.44
N THR A 31 -1.04 -17.50 7.57
CA THR A 31 0.38 -17.76 7.88
C THR A 31 1.01 -18.72 6.88
N LEU A 32 0.33 -19.84 6.56
CA LEU A 32 0.82 -20.80 5.56
C LEU A 32 0.99 -20.15 4.19
N LEU A 33 0.04 -19.31 3.77
CA LEU A 33 0.14 -18.56 2.53
C LEU A 33 1.40 -17.68 2.57
N VAL A 34 1.58 -16.83 3.58
CA VAL A 34 2.78 -15.97 3.68
C VAL A 34 4.08 -16.78 3.69
N THR A 35 4.11 -17.94 4.35
CA THR A 35 5.30 -18.82 4.34
C THR A 35 5.57 -19.39 2.95
N LEU A 36 4.55 -19.91 2.27
CA LEU A 36 4.66 -20.41 0.89
C LEU A 36 5.19 -19.32 -0.06
N GLU A 37 4.77 -18.09 0.17
CA GLU A 37 5.15 -16.94 -0.65
C GLU A 37 6.58 -16.51 -0.40
N LEU A 38 7.01 -16.43 0.86
CA LEU A 38 8.41 -16.18 1.18
C LEU A 38 9.32 -17.26 0.60
N THR A 39 8.91 -18.53 0.64
CA THR A 39 9.67 -19.61 -0.01
C THR A 39 9.71 -19.42 -1.52
N SER A 40 8.59 -19.07 -2.17
CA SER A 40 8.52 -18.90 -3.62
C SER A 40 9.32 -17.70 -4.11
N ILE A 41 9.32 -16.59 -3.37
CA ILE A 41 10.18 -15.42 -3.63
C ILE A 41 11.64 -15.83 -3.51
N THR A 42 12.01 -16.52 -2.44
CA THR A 42 13.40 -16.97 -2.20
C THR A 42 13.87 -17.92 -3.30
N THR A 43 13.04 -18.89 -3.69
CA THR A 43 13.30 -19.80 -4.81
C THR A 43 13.46 -19.04 -6.11
N THR A 44 12.60 -18.05 -6.38
CA THR A 44 12.69 -17.24 -7.61
C THR A 44 13.97 -16.42 -7.64
N MET A 45 14.39 -15.83 -6.52
CA MET A 45 15.69 -15.15 -6.40
C MET A 45 16.86 -16.11 -6.67
N LEU A 46 16.80 -17.32 -6.13
CA LEU A 46 17.82 -18.34 -6.38
C LEU A 46 17.87 -18.68 -7.87
N LEU A 47 16.73 -18.87 -8.53
CA LEU A 47 16.67 -19.17 -9.97
C LEU A 47 17.19 -18.02 -10.83
N ILE A 48 16.92 -16.77 -10.45
CA ILE A 48 17.51 -15.59 -11.10
C ILE A 48 19.03 -15.60 -10.91
N PHE A 49 19.50 -15.90 -9.70
CA PHE A 49 20.92 -16.00 -9.41
C PHE A 49 21.60 -17.11 -10.22
N THR A 50 21.01 -18.30 -10.26
CA THR A 50 21.48 -19.44 -11.07
C THR A 50 21.54 -19.11 -12.55
N GLN A 51 20.62 -18.30 -13.06
CA GLN A 51 20.64 -17.85 -14.46
C GLN A 51 21.94 -17.15 -14.83
N PHE A 52 22.55 -16.40 -13.91
CA PHE A 52 23.84 -15.72 -14.12
C PHE A 52 25.03 -16.67 -14.20
N PHE A 53 24.93 -17.87 -13.63
CA PHE A 53 26.00 -18.88 -13.72
C PHE A 53 25.88 -19.74 -14.97
N TYR A 54 24.65 -19.98 -15.45
CA TYR A 54 24.38 -20.85 -16.58
C TYR A 54 24.33 -20.13 -17.93
N SER A 55 23.99 -18.85 -17.94
CA SER A 55 24.01 -18.03 -19.16
C SER A 55 25.35 -17.31 -19.25
N ASP A 56 25.92 -17.16 -20.44
CA ASP A 56 27.04 -16.23 -20.64
C ASP A 56 26.65 -14.87 -20.07
N PHE A 57 27.36 -14.44 -19.03
CA PHE A 57 27.03 -13.22 -18.31
C PHE A 57 27.06 -12.04 -19.28
N SER A 58 25.88 -11.55 -19.65
CA SER A 58 25.75 -10.32 -20.43
C SER A 58 25.10 -9.26 -19.55
N MET A 59 25.63 -8.03 -19.65
CA MET A 59 25.03 -6.87 -18.97
C MET A 59 23.57 -6.68 -19.36
N LYS A 60 23.19 -7.08 -20.59
CA LYS A 60 21.80 -7.07 -21.05
C LYS A 60 20.92 -8.03 -20.25
N LEU A 61 21.37 -9.27 -20.04
CA LEU A 61 20.65 -10.25 -19.22
C LEU A 61 20.52 -9.79 -17.77
N PHE A 62 21.58 -9.19 -17.21
CA PHE A 62 21.53 -8.60 -15.87
C PHE A 62 20.51 -7.48 -15.78
N VAL A 63 20.54 -6.54 -16.72
CA VAL A 63 19.58 -5.44 -16.78
C VAL A 63 18.16 -5.97 -16.97
N ASP A 64 17.92 -6.94 -17.85
CA ASP A 64 16.60 -7.52 -18.12
C ASP A 64 16.06 -8.31 -16.92
N SER A 65 16.88 -9.11 -16.23
CA SER A 65 16.48 -9.87 -15.04
C SER A 65 16.19 -8.94 -13.86
N VAL A 66 17.02 -7.92 -13.65
CA VAL A 66 16.79 -6.84 -12.69
C VAL A 66 15.52 -6.09 -13.06
N GLU A 67 15.34 -5.64 -14.30
CA GLU A 67 14.14 -4.95 -14.76
C GLU A 67 12.87 -5.80 -14.53
N SER A 68 12.91 -7.11 -14.83
CA SER A 68 11.76 -8.01 -14.61
C SER A 68 11.39 -8.21 -13.14
N LEU A 69 12.37 -8.15 -12.24
CA LEU A 69 12.17 -8.17 -10.78
C LEU A 69 11.64 -6.85 -10.23
N PHE A 70 11.89 -5.75 -10.93
CA PHE A 70 11.79 -4.40 -10.37
C PHE A 70 10.85 -3.47 -11.13
N THR A 71 10.17 -3.92 -12.19
CA THR A 71 9.16 -3.12 -12.92
C THR A 71 7.79 -3.81 -13.03
N THR A 72 6.79 -3.19 -12.40
CA THR A 72 5.42 -3.10 -12.93
C THR A 72 5.07 -1.62 -13.14
N SER A 73 5.89 -0.93 -13.92
CA SER A 73 5.50 0.15 -14.84
C SER A 73 6.77 0.74 -15.46
N GLN A 74 6.93 0.55 -16.77
CA GLN A 74 7.75 1.44 -17.56
C GLN A 74 7.00 2.77 -17.72
N VAL A 75 7.67 3.90 -17.51
CA VAL A 75 7.66 4.96 -18.51
C VAL A 75 9.10 5.37 -18.73
N THR A 76 9.62 4.92 -19.87
CA THR A 76 10.84 5.36 -20.53
C THR A 76 10.96 6.89 -20.58
N THR A 77 11.99 7.43 -19.93
CA THR A 77 12.75 8.57 -20.46
C THR A 77 14.23 8.34 -20.20
N PRO A 78 15.10 8.30 -21.23
CA PRO A 78 16.53 8.21 -21.04
C PRO A 78 17.04 9.62 -20.69
N THR A 79 17.02 9.99 -19.41
CA THR A 79 17.78 11.16 -18.93
C THR A 79 19.12 10.69 -18.39
N PRO A 80 20.25 11.02 -19.06
CA PRO A 80 21.56 10.72 -18.54
C PRO A 80 21.85 11.73 -17.42
N ARG A 81 22.33 11.24 -16.27
CA ARG A 81 22.71 12.00 -15.05
C ARG A 81 21.61 12.14 -14.00
N THR A 82 21.22 11.03 -13.41
CA THR A 82 21.21 10.85 -11.93
C THR A 82 21.02 9.37 -11.65
N LEU A 83 22.12 8.68 -11.32
CA LEU A 83 22.11 7.28 -10.94
C LEU A 83 21.57 7.13 -9.51
N LYS A 84 20.29 7.42 -9.29
CA LYS A 84 19.55 6.92 -8.13
C LYS A 84 18.76 5.73 -8.63
N PRO A 85 19.12 4.47 -8.32
CA PRO A 85 18.40 3.33 -8.86
C PRO A 85 16.94 3.36 -8.37
N PRO A 86 15.93 3.51 -9.24
CA PRO A 86 14.51 3.41 -8.85
C PRO A 86 14.06 2.02 -8.35
N HIS A 87 14.98 1.07 -8.15
CA HIS A 87 14.70 -0.36 -8.39
C HIS A 87 14.87 -1.28 -7.18
N PHE A 88 14.86 -0.80 -5.93
CA PHE A 88 14.84 -1.65 -4.72
C PHE A 88 13.44 -1.78 -4.07
N GLN A 89 12.41 -1.19 -4.67
CA GLN A 89 11.16 -0.91 -3.98
C GLN A 89 10.29 -2.16 -3.75
N LEU A 90 10.29 -3.14 -4.64
CA LEU A 90 9.32 -4.25 -4.62
C LEU A 90 9.51 -5.18 -3.40
N LEU A 91 10.71 -5.73 -3.24
CA LEU A 91 11.07 -6.60 -2.12
C LEU A 91 11.13 -5.85 -0.81
N VAL A 92 11.60 -4.60 -0.82
CA VAL A 92 11.63 -3.76 0.39
C VAL A 92 10.23 -3.47 0.88
N LYS A 93 9.27 -3.15 0.00
CA LYS A 93 7.87 -2.93 0.38
C LYS A 93 7.25 -4.20 0.97
N LEU A 94 7.42 -5.35 0.31
CA LEU A 94 6.87 -6.62 0.79
C LEU A 94 7.50 -7.07 2.12
N THR A 95 8.82 -6.93 2.26
CA THR A 95 9.54 -7.23 3.50
C THR A 95 9.14 -6.26 4.62
N THR A 96 9.03 -4.96 4.31
CA THR A 96 8.54 -3.95 5.27
C THR A 96 7.14 -4.31 5.74
N PHE A 97 6.28 -4.76 4.83
CA PHE A 97 4.91 -5.11 5.15
C PHE A 97 4.80 -6.32 6.10
N VAL A 98 5.62 -7.35 5.88
CA VAL A 98 5.70 -8.52 6.76
C VAL A 98 6.34 -8.17 8.11
N VAL A 99 7.48 -7.46 8.09
CA VAL A 99 8.26 -7.12 9.31
C VAL A 99 7.52 -6.11 10.17
N LYS A 100 6.89 -5.09 9.56
CA LYS A 100 6.18 -4.00 10.26
C LYS A 100 4.68 -4.27 10.43
N LYS A 101 4.23 -5.52 10.30
CA LYS A 101 2.81 -5.90 10.51
C LYS A 101 2.24 -5.39 11.83
N ARG A 102 3.06 -5.36 12.90
CA ARG A 102 2.66 -4.80 14.20
C ARG A 102 2.40 -3.29 14.12
N GLU A 103 3.26 -2.54 13.47
CA GLU A 103 3.10 -1.09 13.31
C GLU A 103 1.88 -0.76 12.45
N ILE A 104 1.66 -1.49 11.37
CA ILE A 104 0.46 -1.35 10.53
C ILE A 104 -0.81 -1.61 11.36
N LYS A 105 -0.77 -2.62 12.23
CA LYS A 105 -1.89 -2.88 13.16
C LYS A 105 -2.10 -1.70 14.11
N ILE A 106 -1.04 -1.13 14.68
CA ILE A 106 -1.11 0.03 15.57
C ILE A 106 -1.71 1.22 14.84
N LEU A 107 -1.26 1.53 13.62
CA LEU A 107 -1.81 2.60 12.79
C LEU A 107 -3.31 2.40 12.52
N LEU A 108 -3.72 1.18 12.14
CA LEU A 108 -5.14 0.86 11.91
C LEU A 108 -5.99 1.01 13.17
N VAL A 109 -5.42 0.72 14.34
CA VAL A 109 -6.08 0.97 15.63
C VAL A 109 -6.08 2.46 15.95
N GLN A 110 -5.04 3.23 15.66
CA GLN A 110 -5.02 4.68 15.90
C GLN A 110 -6.05 5.45 15.07
N ILE A 111 -6.46 4.92 13.90
CA ILE A 111 -7.61 5.45 13.15
C ILE A 111 -8.88 5.52 14.03
N SER A 112 -8.95 4.76 15.15
CA SER A 112 -10.06 4.93 16.11
C SER A 112 -10.20 6.30 16.69
N SER A 113 -9.06 6.88 16.98
CA SER A 113 -8.97 8.09 17.76
C SER A 113 -9.19 9.31 16.87
N PHE A 114 -9.37 9.11 15.56
CA PHE A 114 -9.67 10.18 14.64
C PHE A 114 -11.01 10.84 14.96
N TRP A 115 -11.03 12.15 14.82
CA TRP A 115 -12.22 12.94 15.10
C TRP A 115 -13.41 12.51 14.25
N SER A 116 -14.57 12.49 14.90
CA SER A 116 -15.83 12.19 14.25
C SER A 116 -16.30 13.39 13.43
N LEU A 117 -16.64 13.15 12.17
CA LEU A 117 -17.25 14.15 11.30
C LEU A 117 -18.62 14.65 11.80
N SER A 118 -19.23 13.99 12.80
CA SER A 118 -20.50 14.41 13.39
C SER A 118 -20.42 15.70 14.19
N GLN A 119 -19.21 16.12 14.60
CA GLN A 119 -18.98 17.31 15.43
C GLN A 119 -18.89 18.61 14.61
N PHE A 120 -18.97 18.52 13.28
CA PHE A 120 -18.81 19.65 12.37
C PHE A 120 -20.09 19.94 11.61
N ASP A 121 -20.18 21.16 11.09
CA ASP A 121 -21.32 21.63 10.30
C ASP A 121 -21.63 20.71 9.12
N GLN A 122 -22.93 20.62 8.78
CA GLN A 122 -23.43 19.70 7.76
C GLN A 122 -22.75 19.91 6.40
N LYS A 123 -22.51 21.17 6.00
CA LYS A 123 -21.89 21.52 4.71
C LYS A 123 -20.45 21.00 4.64
N PHE A 124 -19.64 21.32 5.65
CA PHE A 124 -18.25 20.86 5.75
C PHE A 124 -18.16 19.34 5.87
N ARG A 125 -19.05 18.73 6.65
CA ARG A 125 -19.17 17.27 6.75
C ARG A 125 -19.42 16.62 5.39
N GLN A 126 -20.33 17.16 4.59
CA GLN A 126 -20.62 16.64 3.24
C GLN A 126 -19.42 16.76 2.31
N GLU A 127 -18.66 17.85 2.40
CA GLU A 127 -17.41 18.03 1.67
C GLU A 127 -16.36 16.96 2.03
N CYS A 128 -16.13 16.74 3.34
CA CYS A 128 -15.23 15.70 3.83
C CYS A 128 -15.65 14.29 3.38
N LEU A 129 -16.95 13.99 3.41
CA LEU A 129 -17.49 12.72 2.90
C LEU A 129 -17.30 12.58 1.38
N GLY A 130 -17.43 13.68 0.64
CA GLY A 130 -17.11 13.75 -0.79
C GLY A 130 -15.66 13.39 -1.06
N HIS A 131 -14.72 13.97 -0.30
CA HIS A 131 -13.29 13.62 -0.39
C HIS A 131 -13.04 12.14 -0.08
N LEU A 132 -13.63 11.59 0.98
CA LEU A 132 -13.48 10.17 1.33
C LEU A 132 -14.01 9.24 0.22
N LYS A 133 -15.14 9.61 -0.40
CA LYS A 133 -15.71 8.87 -1.53
C LYS A 133 -14.81 8.95 -2.76
N TYR A 134 -14.24 10.12 -3.03
CA TYR A 134 -13.29 10.32 -4.11
C TYR A 134 -12.05 9.45 -3.93
N ILE A 135 -11.41 9.48 -2.75
CA ILE A 135 -10.24 8.66 -2.42
C ILE A 135 -10.55 7.17 -2.61
N LYS A 136 -11.69 6.70 -2.08
CA LYS A 136 -12.16 5.33 -2.26
C LYS A 136 -12.24 4.95 -3.74
N SER A 137 -12.78 5.84 -4.57
CA SER A 137 -12.89 5.60 -6.02
C SER A 137 -11.53 5.57 -6.68
N THR A 138 -10.64 6.51 -6.36
CA THR A 138 -9.29 6.59 -6.91
C THR A 138 -8.45 5.36 -6.55
N VAL A 139 -8.47 4.93 -5.29
CA VAL A 139 -7.78 3.70 -4.85
C VAL A 139 -8.34 2.49 -5.56
N LYS A 140 -9.66 2.37 -5.69
CA LYS A 140 -10.28 1.27 -6.44
C LYS A 140 -9.86 1.27 -7.92
N MET A 141 -9.86 2.42 -8.58
CA MET A 141 -9.42 2.54 -9.97
C MET A 141 -7.94 2.18 -10.13
N PHE A 142 -7.09 2.63 -9.22
CA PHE A 142 -5.67 2.29 -9.18
C PHE A 142 -5.47 0.77 -9.08
N ILE A 143 -6.15 0.11 -8.14
CA ILE A 143 -6.09 -1.35 -7.97
C ILE A 143 -6.53 -2.07 -9.26
N VAL A 144 -7.64 -1.64 -9.88
CA VAL A 144 -8.14 -2.25 -11.12
C VAL A 144 -7.14 -2.07 -12.27
N LEU A 145 -6.55 -0.88 -12.42
CA LEU A 145 -5.54 -0.61 -13.43
C LEU A 145 -4.31 -1.51 -13.23
N CYS A 146 -3.77 -1.56 -12.01
CA CYS A 146 -2.62 -2.41 -11.71
C CYS A 146 -2.93 -3.90 -11.92
N ALA A 147 -4.10 -4.36 -11.48
CA ALA A 147 -4.53 -5.74 -11.70
C ALA A 147 -4.66 -6.08 -13.20
N SER A 148 -5.19 -5.15 -14.01
CA SER A 148 -5.30 -5.36 -15.46
C SER A 148 -3.94 -5.50 -16.14
N VAL A 149 -2.96 -4.69 -15.74
CA VAL A 149 -1.58 -4.78 -16.22
C VAL A 149 -0.94 -6.10 -15.79
N MET A 150 -1.13 -6.52 -14.54
CA MET A 150 -0.60 -7.80 -14.07
C MET A 150 -1.19 -8.98 -14.84
N VAL A 151 -2.50 -9.00 -15.05
CA VAL A 151 -3.17 -10.05 -15.85
C VAL A 151 -2.59 -10.08 -17.26
N PHE A 152 -2.39 -8.92 -17.90
CA PHE A 152 -1.76 -8.85 -19.21
C PHE A 152 -0.35 -9.48 -19.21
N PHE A 153 0.49 -9.17 -18.22
CA PHE A 153 1.82 -9.76 -18.09
C PHE A 153 1.80 -11.27 -17.75
N MET A 154 0.83 -11.74 -16.98
CA MET A 154 0.64 -13.19 -16.75
C MET A 154 0.36 -13.97 -18.02
N PHE A 155 -0.28 -13.34 -19.02
CA PHE A 155 -0.53 -13.97 -20.32
C PHE A 155 0.59 -13.75 -21.34
N SER A 156 1.62 -12.97 -21.02
CA SER A 156 2.82 -12.79 -21.86
C SER A 156 3.44 -14.11 -22.36
N PRO A 157 3.54 -15.19 -21.54
CA PRO A 157 4.07 -16.47 -22.01
C PRO A 157 3.28 -17.09 -23.17
N VAL A 158 1.98 -16.78 -23.30
CA VAL A 158 1.11 -17.31 -24.37
C VAL A 158 1.36 -16.57 -25.69
N PHE A 159 1.64 -15.26 -25.63
CA PHE A 159 1.76 -14.41 -26.82
C PHE A 159 3.20 -14.24 -27.32
N ALA A 160 4.17 -14.24 -26.41
CA ALA A 160 5.56 -13.86 -26.69
C ALA A 160 6.59 -14.93 -26.28
N ASP A 161 6.14 -16.11 -25.84
CA ASP A 161 6.97 -17.20 -25.31
C ASP A 161 7.98 -16.73 -24.23
N ARG A 162 7.64 -15.64 -23.51
CA ARG A 162 8.47 -14.99 -22.50
C ARG A 162 7.89 -15.20 -21.11
N LEU A 163 8.74 -15.55 -20.15
CA LEU A 163 8.35 -15.66 -18.75
C LEU A 163 7.96 -14.28 -18.17
N ALA A 164 7.06 -14.28 -17.18
CA ALA A 164 6.67 -13.05 -16.47
C ALA A 164 7.85 -12.50 -15.63
N ILE A 165 8.61 -13.40 -15.01
CA ILE A 165 9.89 -13.10 -14.36
C ILE A 165 10.98 -13.85 -15.12
N ILE A 166 11.98 -13.13 -15.62
CA ILE A 166 13.08 -13.71 -16.38
C ILE A 166 14.02 -14.41 -15.39
N CYS A 167 13.98 -15.74 -15.36
CA CYS A 167 14.78 -16.58 -14.48
C CYS A 167 15.17 -17.91 -15.15
N TYR A 168 16.13 -18.62 -14.55
CA TYR A 168 16.51 -19.97 -15.00
C TYR A 168 15.32 -20.94 -14.90
N VAL A 169 15.10 -21.72 -15.96
CA VAL A 169 14.09 -22.79 -16.00
C VAL A 169 14.79 -24.12 -15.69
N PRO A 170 14.47 -24.80 -14.57
CA PRO A 170 15.08 -26.07 -14.23
C PRO A 170 14.76 -27.16 -15.26
N GLU A 171 15.78 -27.90 -15.71
CA GLU A 171 15.65 -28.95 -16.73
C GLU A 171 14.70 -30.10 -16.33
N PHE A 172 14.61 -30.39 -15.03
CA PHE A 172 13.74 -31.46 -14.51
C PHE A 172 12.25 -31.08 -14.49
N MET A 173 11.91 -29.80 -14.65
CA MET A 173 10.52 -29.32 -14.52
C MET A 173 9.90 -29.09 -15.91
N PRO A 174 8.70 -29.63 -16.20
CA PRO A 174 8.00 -29.34 -17.44
C PRO A 174 7.76 -27.82 -17.59
N ARG A 175 8.08 -27.27 -18.77
CA ARG A 175 8.01 -25.81 -19.03
C ARG A 175 6.66 -25.18 -18.65
N TRP A 176 5.55 -25.87 -18.96
CA TRP A 176 4.21 -25.37 -18.64
C TRP A 176 3.94 -25.24 -17.14
N VAL A 177 4.47 -26.16 -16.31
CA VAL A 177 4.37 -26.08 -14.84
C VAL A 177 5.14 -24.85 -14.35
N PHE A 178 6.34 -24.65 -14.89
CA PHE A 178 7.17 -23.52 -14.52
C PHE A 178 6.56 -22.17 -14.90
N VAL A 179 5.95 -22.07 -16.08
CA VAL A 179 5.24 -20.87 -16.54
C VAL A 179 4.08 -20.52 -15.58
N VAL A 180 3.30 -21.50 -15.14
CA VAL A 180 2.21 -21.29 -14.18
C VAL A 180 2.76 -20.81 -12.83
N TYR A 181 3.79 -21.48 -12.30
CA TYR A 181 4.47 -21.06 -11.07
C TYR A 181 5.00 -19.62 -11.17
N ASN A 182 5.75 -19.32 -12.24
CA ASN A 182 6.36 -18.02 -12.48
C ASN A 182 5.31 -16.89 -12.57
N SER A 183 4.21 -17.14 -13.28
CA SER A 183 3.10 -16.18 -13.43
C SER A 183 2.35 -15.96 -12.12
N TRP A 184 2.17 -17.01 -11.32
CA TRP A 184 1.55 -16.92 -10.00
C TRP A 184 2.41 -16.10 -9.03
N VAL A 185 3.71 -16.38 -8.95
CA VAL A 185 4.66 -15.60 -8.12
C VAL A 185 4.67 -14.13 -8.53
N PHE A 186 4.73 -13.85 -9.84
CA PHE A 186 4.68 -12.49 -10.36
C PHE A 186 3.41 -11.74 -9.92
N GLY A 187 2.25 -12.37 -10.08
CA GLY A 187 0.97 -11.82 -9.67
C GLY A 187 0.90 -11.50 -8.20
N TYR A 188 1.34 -12.44 -7.37
CA TYR A 188 1.28 -12.28 -5.93
C TYR A 188 2.19 -11.14 -5.45
N ILE A 189 3.44 -11.10 -5.89
CA ILE A 189 4.37 -10.02 -5.54
C ILE A 189 3.78 -8.67 -5.98
N GLY A 190 3.26 -8.60 -7.21
CA GLY A 190 2.59 -7.40 -7.71
C GLY A 190 1.43 -6.95 -6.84
N MET A 191 0.53 -7.87 -6.48
CA MET A 191 -0.64 -7.56 -5.64
C MET A 191 -0.25 -7.11 -4.23
N GLY A 192 0.84 -7.64 -3.67
CA GLY A 192 1.40 -7.18 -2.40
C GLY A 192 1.85 -5.71 -2.46
N VAL A 193 2.48 -5.31 -3.55
CA VAL A 193 2.94 -3.91 -3.77
C VAL A 193 1.75 -2.98 -3.92
N VAL A 194 0.77 -3.35 -4.74
CA VAL A 194 -0.45 -2.57 -4.94
C VAL A 194 -1.20 -2.38 -3.62
N ALA A 195 -1.28 -3.44 -2.80
CA ALA A 195 -1.89 -3.36 -1.48
C ALA A 195 -1.13 -2.40 -0.55
N PHE A 196 0.20 -2.45 -0.55
CA PHE A 196 1.03 -1.53 0.24
C PHE A 196 0.88 -0.07 -0.19
N ASP A 197 1.00 0.20 -1.49
CA ASP A 197 0.92 1.56 -2.02
C ASP A 197 -0.48 2.15 -1.80
N SER A 198 -1.52 1.34 -2.00
CA SER A 198 -2.91 1.72 -1.71
C SER A 198 -3.11 2.05 -0.23
N PHE A 199 -2.49 1.29 0.68
CA PHE A 199 -2.54 1.53 2.11
C PHE A 199 -1.85 2.83 2.49
N VAL A 200 -0.60 3.03 2.08
CA VAL A 200 0.17 4.24 2.39
C VAL A 200 -0.55 5.48 1.85
N CYS A 201 -1.01 5.42 0.59
CA CYS A 201 -1.78 6.49 -0.04
C CYS A 201 -3.03 6.84 0.78
N THR A 202 -3.81 5.83 1.17
CA THR A 202 -5.02 6.05 1.97
C THR A 202 -4.71 6.62 3.35
N MET A 203 -3.65 6.17 4.02
CA MET A 203 -3.23 6.71 5.31
C MET A 203 -2.84 8.19 5.21
N ILE A 204 -2.06 8.57 4.19
CA ILE A 204 -1.70 9.97 3.93
C ILE A 204 -2.95 10.82 3.73
N PHE A 205 -3.90 10.34 2.92
CA PHE A 205 -5.15 11.06 2.68
C PHE A 205 -6.01 11.20 3.94
N MET A 206 -6.09 10.16 4.77
CA MET A 206 -6.81 10.23 6.04
C MET A 206 -6.15 11.23 6.99
N LEU A 207 -4.82 11.21 7.08
CA LEU A 207 -4.06 12.14 7.90
C LEU A 207 -4.27 13.59 7.43
N HIS A 208 -4.20 13.82 6.12
CA HIS A 208 -4.51 15.12 5.52
C HIS A 208 -5.92 15.60 5.89
N LEU A 209 -6.91 14.70 5.82
CA LEU A 209 -8.27 15.02 6.25
C LEU A 209 -8.33 15.37 7.74
N GLN A 210 -7.62 14.65 8.62
CA GLN A 210 -7.57 14.98 10.04
C GLN A 210 -6.94 16.35 10.30
N TYR A 211 -5.89 16.73 9.56
CA TYR A 211 -5.33 18.08 9.65
C TYR A 211 -6.32 19.14 9.16
N LYS A 212 -7.09 18.85 8.11
CA LYS A 212 -8.17 19.75 7.66
C LYS A 212 -9.25 19.92 8.73
N LEU A 213 -9.64 18.84 9.41
CA LEU A 213 -10.58 18.91 10.54
C LEU A 213 -10.01 19.70 11.72
N LEU A 214 -8.73 19.51 12.04
CA LEU A 214 -8.01 20.27 13.05
C LEU A 214 -8.03 21.77 12.75
N ASN A 215 -7.71 22.14 11.51
CA ASN A 215 -7.71 23.54 11.08
C ASN A 215 -9.12 24.15 11.17
N GLU A 216 -10.15 23.43 10.73
CA GLU A 216 -11.53 23.88 10.83
C GLU A 216 -11.93 24.09 12.30
N LYS A 217 -11.58 23.16 13.19
CA LYS A 217 -11.87 23.28 14.61
C LYS A 217 -11.17 24.49 15.25
N ILE A 218 -9.96 24.83 14.79
CA ILE A 218 -9.25 26.03 15.22
C ILE A 218 -9.95 27.30 14.71
N CYS A 219 -10.36 27.35 13.45
CA CYS A 219 -11.10 28.49 12.89
C CYS A 219 -12.47 28.70 13.55
N LEU A 220 -13.11 27.62 14.01
CA LEU A 220 -14.37 27.69 14.75
C LEU A 220 -14.20 28.15 16.20
N MET A 221 -12.98 28.24 16.75
CA MET A 221 -12.76 28.83 18.06
C MET A 221 -13.00 30.33 18.02
N ARG A 222 -14.12 30.75 18.59
CA ARG A 222 -14.50 32.16 18.68
C ARG A 222 -13.89 32.81 19.93
N LEU A 223 -12.57 33.00 19.90
CA LEU A 223 -11.82 33.64 20.98
C LEU A 223 -12.34 35.05 21.30
N GLU A 224 -12.92 35.73 20.31
CA GLU A 224 -13.50 37.08 20.42
C GLU A 224 -14.87 37.12 21.11
N GLU A 225 -15.54 35.97 21.28
CA GLU A 225 -16.88 35.89 21.90
C GLU A 225 -16.84 35.56 23.40
N VAL A 226 -15.65 35.40 23.98
CA VAL A 226 -15.47 35.12 25.42
C VAL A 226 -15.84 36.36 26.23
N ARG A 227 -16.98 36.32 26.93
CA ARG A 227 -17.47 37.45 27.73
C ARG A 227 -17.48 37.15 29.23
N ASN A 228 -17.62 35.89 29.60
CA ASN A 228 -17.73 35.43 30.99
C ASN A 228 -16.73 34.32 31.33
N VAL A 229 -16.55 34.06 32.63
CA VAL A 229 -15.67 33.02 33.17
C VAL A 229 -16.06 31.61 32.70
N ASP A 230 -17.36 31.37 32.46
CA ASP A 230 -17.82 30.09 31.94
C ASP A 230 -17.47 29.91 30.45
N ASP A 231 -17.53 30.98 29.65
CA ASP A 231 -17.09 30.96 28.24
C ASP A 231 -15.58 30.72 28.14
N GLU A 232 -14.81 31.32 29.05
CA GLU A 232 -13.37 31.12 29.16
C GLU A 232 -13.03 29.66 29.46
N ARG A 233 -13.77 29.02 30.38
CA ARG A 233 -13.59 27.60 30.71
C ARG A 233 -13.88 26.69 29.53
N VAL A 234 -14.96 26.95 28.78
CA VAL A 234 -15.31 26.18 27.58
C VAL A 234 -14.22 26.35 26.51
N CYS A 235 -13.78 27.59 26.27
CA CYS A 235 -12.72 27.88 25.31
C CYS A 235 -11.40 27.20 25.68
N LEU A 236 -11.02 27.18 26.96
CA LEU A 236 -9.82 26.48 27.45
C LEU A 236 -9.94 24.97 27.29
N GLN A 237 -11.13 24.39 27.47
CA GLN A 237 -11.37 22.96 27.24
C GLN A 237 -11.22 22.60 25.75
N ASP A 238 -11.80 23.41 24.87
CA ASP A 238 -11.67 23.22 23.41
C ASP A 238 -10.22 23.37 22.94
N LEU A 239 -9.51 24.39 23.43
CA LEU A 239 -8.09 24.58 23.16
C LEU A 239 -7.26 23.38 23.63
N ARG A 240 -7.55 22.86 24.83
CA ARG A 240 -6.86 21.66 25.36
C ARG A 240 -7.13 20.44 24.48
N SER A 241 -8.36 20.26 24.01
CA SER A 241 -8.73 19.17 23.10
C SER A 241 -7.97 19.25 21.78
N ILE A 242 -7.86 20.46 21.21
CA ILE A 242 -7.12 20.73 19.97
C ILE A 242 -5.62 20.44 20.14
N ILE A 243 -5.01 20.90 21.24
CA ILE A 243 -3.59 20.63 21.54
C ILE A 243 -3.35 19.13 21.71
N GLN A 244 -4.22 18.44 22.46
CA GLN A 244 -4.13 16.99 22.64
C GLN A 244 -4.24 16.26 21.30
N TYR A 245 -5.16 16.70 20.43
CA TYR A 245 -5.35 16.09 19.12
C TYR A 245 -4.18 16.36 18.17
N HIS A 246 -3.63 17.58 18.17
CA HIS A 246 -2.44 17.92 17.42
C HIS A 246 -1.24 17.05 17.85
N ASN A 247 -1.03 16.89 19.16
CA ASN A 247 0.02 16.03 19.71
C ASN A 247 -0.18 14.56 19.31
N PHE A 248 -1.42 14.09 19.27
CA PHE A 248 -1.76 12.75 18.78
C PHE A 248 -1.46 12.57 17.29
N LEU A 249 -1.68 13.59 16.44
CA LEU A 249 -1.36 13.51 15.02
C LEU A 249 0.14 13.62 14.73
N TRP A 250 0.89 14.29 15.60
CA TRP A 250 2.34 14.51 15.45
C TRP A 250 3.20 13.38 16.05
N GLY A 251 2.75 12.77 17.15
CA GLY A 251 3.47 11.73 17.90
C GLY A 251 3.25 10.31 17.38
#